data_AF-A0A9W6CB09-F1
#
_entry.id   AF-A0A9W6CB09-F1
#
_cell.length_a   1.000
_cell.length_b   1.000
_cell.length_c   1.000
_cell.angle_alpha   90.00
_cell.angle_beta   90.00
_cell.angle_gamma   90.00
#
_symmetry.space_group_name_H-M   'P 1'
#
loop_
_entity.id
_entity.type
_entity.pdbx_description
1 polymer ?
#
loop_
_entity_poly.entity_id
_entity_poly.type
_entity_poly.pdbx_seq_one_letter_code
_entity_poly.pdbx_strand_id
1 'polypeptide(L)'
;MEGDYQIEKDEEGYYETEISCVRKVAQKQFRCYGIKGHIADPPDGENAKSDWLFYRIDQFPSLEAGDRVRFKTSKSKINVFPDLGRARNIYPDDLTKLD
;
A
#
# COMPACT_ATOMS: atom_id res chain seq x y z
N MET A 1 -15.68 -2.35 11.11
CA MET A 1 -14.76 -1.23 11.38
C MET A 1 -13.50 -1.53 10.61
N GLU A 2 -13.39 -1.01 9.39
CA GLU A 2 -12.11 -0.99 8.69
C GLU A 2 -11.25 0.03 9.44
N GLY A 3 -10.12 -0.43 9.98
CA GLY A 3 -9.43 0.26 11.06
C GLY A 3 -8.79 1.57 10.62
N ASP A 4 -9.28 2.68 11.18
CA ASP A 4 -8.65 4.00 11.21
C ASP A 4 -7.36 4.01 12.06
N TYR A 5 -6.52 2.97 11.97
CA TYR A 5 -5.25 2.94 12.69
C TYR A 5 -4.09 3.34 11.77
N GLN A 6 -3.14 4.07 12.36
CA GLN A 6 -1.92 4.48 11.70
C GLN A 6 -0.86 3.38 11.83
N ILE A 7 -0.07 3.19 10.78
CA ILE A 7 1.07 2.28 10.72
C ILE A 7 2.31 3.16 10.86
N GLU A 8 2.98 3.03 11.99
CA GLU A 8 4.23 3.72 12.25
C GLU A 8 5.39 3.05 11.51
N LYS A 9 6.43 3.82 11.21
CA LYS A 9 7.71 3.26 10.77
C LYS A 9 8.44 2.63 11.95
N ASP A 10 9.11 1.51 11.71
CA ASP A 10 10.16 1.04 12.61
C ASP A 10 11.44 1.88 12.49
N GLU A 11 12.43 1.58 13.34
CA GLU A 11 13.72 2.29 13.37
C GLU A 11 14.51 2.18 12.05
N GLU A 12 14.25 1.15 11.26
CA GLU A 12 14.86 0.97 9.95
C GLU A 12 14.09 1.71 8.84
N GLY A 13 12.90 2.25 9.15
CA GLY A 13 12.04 3.00 8.24
C GLY A 13 11.01 2.16 7.49
N TYR A 14 10.77 0.90 7.87
CA TYR A 14 9.74 0.06 7.28
C TYR A 14 8.39 0.22 7.98
N TYR A 15 7.34 0.03 7.19
CA TYR A 15 5.97 -0.18 7.65
C TYR A 15 5.64 -1.67 7.59
N GLU A 16 4.88 -2.15 8.58
CA GLU A 16 4.30 -3.49 8.56
C GLU A 16 2.78 -3.45 8.58
N THR A 17 2.16 -4.24 7.69
CA THR A 17 0.70 -4.32 7.60
C THR A 17 0.26 -5.64 6.98
N GLU A 18 -1.04 -5.84 6.90
CA GLU A 18 -1.67 -6.93 6.18
C GLU A 18 -2.32 -6.40 4.90
N ILE A 19 -2.25 -7.19 3.84
CA ILE A 19 -2.99 -6.93 2.61
C ILE A 19 -4.47 -7.17 2.85
N SER A 20 -5.28 -6.13 2.68
CA SER A 20 -6.72 -6.19 2.88
C SER A 20 -7.44 -6.79 1.67
N CYS A 21 -7.01 -6.44 0.46
CA CYS A 21 -7.62 -6.92 -0.78
C CYS A 21 -6.72 -6.76 -2.01
N VAL A 22 -7.02 -7.52 -3.07
CA VAL A 22 -6.37 -7.41 -4.37
C VAL A 22 -7.28 -6.64 -5.33
N ARG A 23 -6.79 -5.56 -5.94
CA ARG A 23 -7.53 -4.78 -6.95
C ARG A 23 -7.02 -5.08 -8.34
N LYS A 24 -7.92 -5.54 -9.20
CA LYS A 24 -7.62 -5.71 -10.64
C LYS A 24 -7.53 -4.34 -11.30
N VAL A 25 -6.44 -4.11 -12.02
CA VAL A 25 -6.22 -2.88 -12.80
C VAL A 25 -6.24 -3.21 -14.29
N ALA A 26 -6.66 -2.25 -15.11
CA ALA A 26 -6.79 -2.45 -16.56
C ALA A 26 -5.44 -2.75 -17.22
N GLN A 27 -4.38 -2.10 -16.76
CA GLN A 27 -3.01 -2.31 -17.24
C GLN A 27 -2.40 -3.54 -16.55
N LYS A 28 -2.41 -4.68 -17.24
CA LYS A 28 -1.97 -5.99 -16.71
C LYS A 28 -0.50 -6.04 -16.26
N GLN A 29 0.33 -5.06 -16.62
CA GLN A 29 1.71 -4.96 -16.15
C GLN A 29 1.84 -4.45 -14.70
N PHE A 30 0.75 -3.99 -14.09
CA PHE A 30 0.75 -3.46 -12.72
C PHE A 30 -0.04 -4.36 -11.76
N ARG A 31 0.37 -4.30 -10.50
CA ARG A 31 -0.29 -4.90 -9.33
C ARG A 31 -0.76 -3.79 -8.40
N CYS A 32 -1.91 -4.02 -7.77
CA CYS A 32 -2.52 -3.07 -6.85
C CYS A 32 -3.16 -3.82 -5.67
N TYR A 33 -2.72 -3.50 -4.46
CA TYR A 33 -3.14 -4.18 -3.24
C TYR A 33 -3.54 -3.16 -2.19
N GLY A 34 -4.72 -3.30 -1.62
CA GLY A 34 -5.13 -2.49 -0.47
C GLY A 34 -4.39 -2.98 0.77
N ILE A 35 -4.00 -2.07 1.65
CA ILE A 35 -3.44 -2.42 2.97
C ILE A 35 -4.44 -2.12 4.08
N LYS A 36 -4.29 -2.76 5.25
CA LYS A 36 -5.05 -2.39 6.45
C LYS A 36 -4.39 -1.19 7.15
N GLY A 37 -5.17 -0.18 7.49
CA GLY A 37 -4.68 1.06 8.10
C GLY A 37 -4.06 2.03 7.10
N HIS A 38 -3.44 3.10 7.62
CA HIS A 38 -2.77 4.15 6.85
C HIS A 38 -1.34 4.31 7.32
N ILE A 39 -0.40 4.61 6.43
CA ILE A 39 0.96 4.95 6.89
C ILE A 39 0.94 6.30 7.61
N ALA A 40 1.58 6.36 8.78
CA ALA A 40 1.60 7.55 9.66
C ALA A 40 2.27 8.76 8.99
N ASP A 41 3.38 8.51 8.28
CA ASP A 41 4.20 9.53 7.63
C ASP A 41 4.27 9.34 6.10
N PRO A 42 3.17 9.61 5.36
CA PRO A 42 3.16 9.43 3.92
C PRO A 42 4.08 10.45 3.22
N PRO A 43 4.89 10.04 2.23
CA PRO A 43 5.76 10.96 1.49
C PRO A 43 5.03 12.12 0.79
N ASP A 44 3.74 11.94 0.46
CA ASP A 44 2.90 13.01 -0.11
C ASP A 44 2.41 14.05 0.91
N GLY A 45 2.48 13.76 2.21
CA GLY A 45 2.05 14.67 3.28
C GLY A 45 0.54 14.96 3.32
N GLU A 46 -0.29 14.19 2.60
CA GLU A 46 -1.73 14.41 2.53
C GLU A 46 -2.52 13.34 3.31
N ASN A 47 -3.85 13.47 3.36
CA ASN A 47 -4.75 12.45 3.90
C ASN A 47 -5.52 11.74 2.77
N ALA A 48 -5.60 10.42 2.85
CA ALA A 48 -6.32 9.54 1.93
C ALA A 48 -7.38 8.72 2.68
N LYS A 49 -8.39 8.24 1.95
CA LYS A 49 -9.42 7.32 2.45
C LYS A 49 -8.96 5.86 2.49
N SER A 50 -7.94 5.51 1.72
CA SER A 50 -7.34 4.19 1.71
C SER A 50 -5.94 4.25 1.10
N ASP A 51 -5.06 3.35 1.56
CA ASP A 51 -3.68 3.23 1.09
C ASP A 51 -3.51 1.92 0.29
N TRP A 52 -2.76 1.99 -0.80
CA TRP A 52 -2.64 0.91 -1.77
C TRP A 52 -1.19 0.75 -2.25
N LEU A 53 -0.61 -0.44 -2.09
CA LEU A 53 0.66 -0.78 -2.73
C LEU A 53 0.43 -0.91 -4.24
N PHE A 54 1.22 -0.18 -5.03
CA PHE A 54 1.11 -0.17 -6.49
C PHE A 54 2.49 -0.27 -7.15
N TYR A 55 2.71 -1.34 -7.91
CA TYR A 55 4.02 -1.63 -8.52
C TYR A 55 3.88 -2.52 -9.77
N ARG A 56 4.95 -2.65 -10.57
CA ARG A 56 4.95 -3.54 -11.75
C ARG A 56 5.10 -5.00 -11.37
N ILE A 57 4.55 -5.90 -12.18
CA ILE A 57 4.52 -7.35 -11.91
C ILE A 57 5.90 -8.00 -11.71
N ASP A 58 6.96 -7.38 -12.23
CA ASP A 58 8.34 -7.87 -12.24
C ASP A 58 9.21 -7.31 -11.10
N GLN A 59 8.68 -6.38 -10.29
CA GLN A 59 9.46 -5.73 -9.22
C GLN A 59 9.44 -6.51 -7.91
N PHE A 60 8.29 -7.10 -7.56
CA PHE A 60 8.06 -7.72 -6.26
C PHE A 60 7.13 -8.93 -6.39
N PRO A 61 7.09 -9.84 -5.40
CA PRO A 61 6.20 -11.00 -5.41
C PRO A 61 4.71 -10.65 -5.55
N SER A 62 3.93 -11.67 -5.93
CA SER A 62 2.46 -11.57 -5.91
C SER A 62 2.00 -11.67 -4.47
N LEU A 63 0.96 -10.91 -4.12
CA LEU A 63 0.37 -10.91 -2.79
C LEU A 63 -1.10 -11.30 -2.88
N GLU A 64 -1.63 -11.78 -1.77
CA GLU A 64 -3.02 -12.13 -1.59
C GLU A 64 -3.59 -11.46 -0.34
N ALA A 65 -4.93 -11.38 -0.24
CA ALA A 65 -5.56 -10.86 0.97
C ALA A 65 -5.22 -11.76 2.16
N GLY A 66 -4.85 -11.15 3.29
CA GLY A 66 -4.36 -11.85 4.48
C GLY A 66 -2.84 -11.95 4.57
N ASP A 67 -2.11 -11.68 3.48
CA ASP A 67 -0.65 -11.67 3.53
C ASP A 67 -0.12 -10.54 4.42
N ARG A 68 0.80 -10.85 5.33
CA ARG A 68 1.56 -9.85 6.06
C ARG A 68 2.74 -9.40 5.21
N VAL A 69 3.00 -8.10 5.21
CA VAL A 69 4.09 -7.50 4.44
C VAL A 69 4.84 -6.46 5.25
N ARG A 70 6.12 -6.33 4.93
CA ARG A 70 7.00 -5.25 5.38
C ARG A 70 7.46 -4.46 4.16
N PHE A 71 7.33 -3.14 4.17
CA PHE A 71 7.68 -2.31 3.01
C PHE A 71 8.25 -0.94 3.38
N LYS A 72 9.05 -0.40 2.47
CA LYS A 72 9.59 0.98 2.51
C LYS A 72 9.09 1.77 1.34
N THR A 73 8.94 3.08 1.53
CA THR A 73 8.59 3.98 0.45
C THR A 73 9.14 5.38 0.66
N SER A 74 9.68 5.94 -0.42
CA SER A 74 10.06 7.34 -0.58
C SER A 74 9.05 8.12 -1.42
N LYS A 75 8.04 7.44 -1.99
CA LYS A 75 7.09 8.03 -2.94
C LYS A 75 5.69 7.49 -2.73
N SER A 76 4.75 8.40 -2.58
CA SER A 76 3.33 8.12 -2.65
C SER A 76 2.62 9.20 -3.47
N LYS A 77 1.40 8.90 -3.89
CA LYS A 77 0.55 9.85 -4.60
C LYS A 77 -0.92 9.59 -4.32
N ILE A 78 -1.65 10.63 -3.93
CA ILE A 78 -3.11 10.58 -3.89
C ILE A 78 -3.68 10.73 -5.29
N ASN A 79 -4.65 9.87 -5.60
CA ASN A 79 -5.49 9.96 -6.78
C ASN A 79 -6.96 9.84 -6.36
N VAL A 80 -7.85 10.37 -7.20
CA VAL A 80 -9.30 10.23 -7.01
C VAL A 80 -9.82 9.18 -7.96
N PHE A 81 -10.42 8.13 -7.43
CA PHE A 81 -11.05 7.06 -8.21
C PHE A 81 -12.56 7.03 -7.95
N PRO A 82 -13.39 6.70 -8.96
CA PRO A 82 -14.85 6.62 -8.77
C PRO A 82 -15.29 5.59 -7.71
N ASP A 83 -14.57 4.48 -7.60
CA ASP A 83 -14.85 3.36 -6.69
C ASP A 83 -14.21 3.53 -5.30
N LEU A 84 -13.01 4.14 -5.22
CA LEU A 84 -12.24 4.25 -3.98
C LEU A 84 -12.26 5.64 -3.32
N GLY A 85 -12.77 6.65 -4.02
CA GLY A 85 -12.60 8.05 -3.62
C GLY A 85 -11.13 8.49 -3.67
N ARG A 86 -10.72 9.34 -2.71
CA ARG A 86 -9.31 9.76 -2.55
C ARG A 86 -8.49 8.59 -2.01
N ALA A 87 -7.80 7.87 -2.87
CA ALA A 87 -6.93 6.75 -2.49
C ALA A 87 -5.47 7.09 -2.74
N ARG A 88 -4.58 6.64 -1.85
CA ARG A 88 -3.15 6.80 -1.98
C ARG A 88 -2.56 5.58 -2.66
N ASN A 89 -1.83 5.82 -3.74
CA ASN A 89 -0.89 4.85 -4.26
C ASN A 89 0.44 5.02 -3.53
N ILE A 90 0.92 3.93 -2.94
CA ILE A 90 2.25 3.78 -2.35
C ILE A 90 3.10 3.04 -3.37
N TYR A 91 4.26 3.60 -3.71
CA TYR A 91 5.23 2.98 -4.60
C TYR A 91 6.37 2.43 -3.74
N PRO A 92 6.44 1.11 -3.51
CA PRO A 92 7.46 0.55 -2.63
C PRO A 92 8.85 0.68 -3.25
N ASP A 93 9.82 1.10 -2.45
CA ASP A 93 11.24 0.99 -2.77
C ASP A 93 11.78 -0.40 -2.40
N ASP A 94 11.20 -0.99 -1.35
CA ASP A 94 11.42 -2.36 -0.92
C ASP A 94 10.11 -2.95 -0.37
N LEU A 95 9.91 -4.25 -0.55
CA LEU A 95 8.71 -4.98 -0.17
C LEU A 95 9.03 -6.46 0.01
N THR A 96 8.79 -6.95 1.21
CA THR A 96 8.95 -8.36 1.59
C THR A 96 7.64 -8.90 2.16
N LYS A 97 7.24 -10.09 1.72
CA LYS A 97 6.16 -10.86 2.34
C LYS A 97 6.72 -11.53 3.60
N LEU A 98 6.01 -11.38 4.71
CA LEU A 98 6.34 -12.00 5.99
C LEU A 98 5.65 -13.37 6.09
N ASP A 99 6.33 -14.34 6.70
CA ASP A 99 5.81 -15.69 6.95
C ASP A 99 4.76 -15.71 8.08
#